data_AF-A0A925Z6U5-F1
#
_entry.id   AF-A0A925Z6U5-F1
#
_cell.length_a   1.000
_cell.length_b   1.000
_cell.length_c   1.000
_cell.angle_alpha   90.00
_cell.angle_beta   90.00
_cell.angle_gamma   90.00
#
_symmetry.space_group_name_H-M   'P 1'
#
loop_
_entity.id
_entity.type
_entity.pdbx_description
1 polymer ?
#
loop_
_entity_poly.entity_id
_entity_poly.type
_entity_poly.pdbx_seq_one_letter_code
_entity_poly.pdbx_strand_id
1 'polypeptide(L)' 'MLRALILALLLANLAFFAWTQGWLDAVVSLRPIGDREPERLLRQVRPEVVRILPAGAASAAASPVALA' A
#
# COMPACT_ATOMS: atom_id res chain seq x y z
N MET A 1 -20.35 -33.46 1.09
CA MET A 1 -19.39 -33.04 0.03
C MET A 1 -19.11 -31.54 0.07
N LEU A 2 -20.12 -30.67 -0.04
CA LEU A 2 -19.94 -29.20 0.05
C LEU A 2 -19.28 -28.70 1.34
N ARG A 3 -19.62 -29.27 2.50
CA ARG A 3 -19.05 -28.86 3.80
C ARG A 3 -17.53 -29.04 3.86
N ALA A 4 -17.01 -30.14 3.31
CA ALA A 4 -15.57 -30.38 3.25
C ALA A 4 -14.88 -29.41 2.30
N LEU A 5 -15.49 -29.11 1.15
CA LEU A 5 -14.99 -28.10 0.22
C LEU A 5 -14.92 -26.70 0.85
N ILE A 6 -15.97 -26.29 1.57
CA ILE A 6 -16.01 -25.01 2.29
C ILE A 6 -14.90 -24.95 3.35
N LEU A 7 -14.72 -26.01 4.13
CA LEU A 7 -13.65 -26.06 5.13
C LEU A 7 -12.26 -25.98 4.49
N ALA A 8 -12.04 -26.68 3.37
CA ALA A 8 -10.78 -26.61 2.63
C ALA A 8 -10.53 -25.19 2.09
N LEU A 9 -11.55 -24.54 1.54
CA LEU A 9 -11.45 -23.15 1.07
C LEU A 9 -11.16 -22.16 2.20
N LEU A 10 -11.79 -22.35 3.36
CA LEU A 10 -11.53 -21.53 4.55
C LEU A 10 -10.09 -21.70 5.04
N LEU A 11 -9.60 -22.94 5.11
CA LEU A 11 -8.21 -23.23 5.49
C LEU A 11 -7.21 -22.63 4.51
N ALA A 12 -7.46 -22.77 3.20
CA ALA A 12 -6.63 -22.16 2.16
C ALA A 12 -6.59 -20.63 2.29
N ASN A 13 -7.73 -19.99 2.56
CA ASN A 13 -7.79 -18.54 2.78
C ASN A 13 -7.05 -18.12 4.05
N LEU A 14 -7.20 -18.86 5.16
CA LEU A 14 -6.48 -18.57 6.40
C LEU A 14 -4.97 -18.71 6.23
N ALA A 15 -4.52 -19.76 5.54
CA ALA A 15 -3.10 -19.97 5.24
C ALA A 15 -2.55 -18.81 4.37
N PHE A 16 -3.28 -18.43 3.33
CA PHE A 16 -2.93 -17.30 2.47
C PHE A 16 -2.89 -15.98 3.27
N PHE A 17 -3.90 -15.73 4.11
CA PHE A 17 -3.95 -14.56 4.98
C PHE A 17 -2.74 -14.51 5.91
N ALA A 18 -2.45 -15.58 6.65
CA ALA A 18 -1.29 -15.68 7.54
C ALA A 18 0.04 -15.44 6.80
N TRP A 19 0.17 -15.94 5.56
CA TRP A 19 1.33 -15.66 4.72
C TRP A 19 1.45 -14.18 4.37
N THR A 20 0.38 -13.54 3.89
CA THR A 20 0.40 -12.11 3.53
C THR A 20 0.66 -11.18 4.73
N GLN A 21 0.30 -11.60 5.95
CA GLN A 21 0.62 -10.87 7.18
C GLN A 21 2.07 -11.05 7.64
N GLY A 22 2.85 -11.93 6.98
CA GLY A 22 4.24 -12.20 7.30
C GLY A 22 4.44 -13.12 8.51
N TRP A 23 3.40 -13.80 8.99
CA TRP A 23 3.54 -14.76 10.12
C TRP A 23 4.40 -15.97 9.75
N LEU A 24 4.46 -16.29 8.45
CA LEU A 24 5.25 -17.38 7.91
C LEU A 24 6.64 -16.94 7.46
N ASP A 25 7.02 -15.66 7.61
CA ASP A 25 8.31 -15.12 7.15
C ASP A 25 9.51 -15.85 7.76
N ALA A 26 9.39 -16.35 9.00
CA ALA A 26 10.44 -17.09 9.70
C ALA A 26 10.60 -18.54 9.23
N VAL A 27 9.57 -19.13 8.63
CA VAL A 27 9.55 -20.53 8.18
C VAL A 27 9.77 -20.63 6.66
N VAL A 28 9.23 -19.64 5.94
CA VAL A 28 9.23 -19.56 4.50
C VAL A 28 9.95 -18.26 4.16
N SER A 29 11.23 -18.33 3.80
CA SER A 29 12.04 -17.17 3.38
C SER A 29 11.51 -16.45 2.12
N LEU A 30 10.30 -16.80 1.65
CA LEU A 30 9.53 -16.08 0.64
C LEU A 30 8.65 -15.05 1.33
N ARG A 31 9.24 -13.89 1.57
CA ARG A 31 8.53 -12.74 2.12
C ARG A 31 7.60 -12.14 1.06
N PRO A 32 6.32 -11.85 1.35
CA PRO A 32 5.48 -11.07 0.46
C PRO A 32 6.06 -9.65 0.38
N ILE A 33 6.82 -9.38 -0.68
CA ILE A 33 7.29 -8.03 -0.99
C ILE A 33 6.06 -7.30 -1.53
N GLY A 34 5.33 -6.64 -0.62
CA GLY A 34 4.25 -5.75 -1.02
C GLY A 34 4.79 -4.63 -1.90
N ASP A 35 3.93 -4.09 -2.76
CA ASP A 35 4.20 -3.02 -3.74
C ASP A 35 4.52 -1.65 -3.09
N ARG A 36 4.96 -1.67 -1.84
CA ARG A 36 5.52 -0.49 -1.18
C ARG A 36 6.91 -0.31 -1.76
N GLU A 37 7.10 0.81 -2.43
CA GLU A 37 8.39 1.28 -2.93
C GLU A 37 8.97 2.32 -1.93
N PRO A 38 9.35 1.95 -0.70
CA PRO A 38 9.91 2.90 0.27
C PRO A 38 11.18 3.56 -0.30
N GLU A 39 11.87 2.88 -1.20
CA GLU A 39 13.02 3.37 -1.96
C GLU A 39 12.73 4.68 -2.71
N ARG A 40 11.47 4.94 -3.08
CA ARG A 40 11.08 6.20 -3.72
C ARG A 40 11.10 7.39 -2.79
N LEU A 41 10.90 7.19 -1.49
CA LEU A 41 11.07 8.24 -0.48
C LEU A 41 12.54 8.67 -0.41
N LEU A 42 13.46 7.71 -0.54
CA LEU A 42 14.90 7.98 -0.53
C LEU A 42 15.38 8.70 -1.80
N ARG A 43 14.60 8.66 -2.89
CA ARG A 43 14.89 9.33 -4.17
C ARG A 43 14.16 10.66 -4.36
N GLN A 44 13.52 11.20 -3.32
CA GLN A 44 12.88 12.50 -3.43
C GLN A 44 13.93 13.61 -3.62
N VAL A 45 13.79 14.36 -4.70
CA VAL A 45 14.64 15.50 -5.00
C VAL A 45 14.08 16.71 -4.26
N ARG A 46 14.85 17.26 -3.32
CA ARG A 46 14.53 18.47 -2.54
C ARG A 46 13.20 18.38 -1.75
N PRO A 47 13.00 17.38 -0.89
CA PRO A 47 11.77 17.27 -0.08
C PRO A 47 11.49 18.52 0.78
N GLU A 48 12.51 19.28 1.15
CA GLU A 48 12.41 20.49 1.97
C GLU A 48 11.64 21.66 1.33
N VAL A 49 11.39 21.63 0.01
CA VAL A 49 10.61 22.68 -0.66
C VAL A 49 9.10 22.41 -0.64
N VAL A 50 8.67 21.24 -0.17
CA VAL A 50 7.26 20.86 -0.10
C VAL A 50 6.58 21.63 1.03
N ARG A 51 5.67 22.54 0.68
CA ARG A 51 4.85 23.29 1.63
C ARG A 51 3.45 22.68 1.71
N ILE A 52 3.02 22.31 2.91
CA ILE A 52 1.67 21.82 3.16
C ILE A 52 0.74 23.03 3.25
N LEU A 53 -0.24 23.11 2.34
CA LEU A 53 -1.26 24.14 2.36
C LEU A 53 -2.55 23.61 3.01
N PRO A 54 -3.28 24.43 3.78
CA PRO A 54 -4.64 24.10 4.19
C PRO A 54 -5.57 24.00 2.97
N ALA A 55 -6.60 23.16 3.06
CA ALA A 55 -7.45 22.78 1.92
C ALA A 55 -8.01 23.99 1.13
N GLY A 56 -8.40 25.07 1.81
CA GLY A 56 -8.88 26.30 1.15
C GLY A 56 -7.82 27.00 0.29
N ALA A 57 -6.57 27.06 0.76
CA ALA A 57 -5.46 27.66 0.03
C ALA A 57 -4.97 26.76 -1.12
N ALA A 58 -5.04 25.44 -0.94
CA ALA A 58 -4.73 24.47 -1.99
C ALA A 58 -5.70 24.57 -3.18
N SER A 59 -7.00 24.73 -2.91
CA SER A 59 -8.03 24.91 -3.95
C SER A 59 -7.84 26.21 -4.75
N ALA A 60 -7.47 27.30 -4.07
CA ALA A 60 -7.13 28.57 -4.72
C ALA A 60 -5.86 28.49 -5.58
N ALA A 61 -4.83 27.76 -5.13
CA ALA A 61 -3.58 27.58 -5.88
C ALA A 61 -3.72 26.61 -7.07
N ALA A 62 -4.65 25.66 -7.02
CA ALA A 62 -4.93 24.71 -8.10
C ALA A 62 -5.90 25.26 -9.16
N SER A 63 -6.43 26.47 -8.96
CA SER A 63 -7.27 27.13 -9.96
C SER A 63 -6.41 27.48 -11.17
N PRO A 64 -6.73 27.00 -12.38
CA PRO A 64 -6.01 27.41 -13.58
C PRO A 64 -6.27 28.90 -13.77
N VAL A 65 -5.28 29.74 -13.49
CA VAL A 65 -5.26 31.09 -14.01
C VAL A 65 -5.43 30.94 -15.52
N ALA A 66 -6.57 31.42 -16.01
CA ALA A 66 -6.88 31.48 -17.42
C ALA A 66 -5.70 32.14 -18.14
N LEU A 67 -5.02 31.36 -18.99
CA LEU A 67 -4.08 31.89 -19.97
C LEU A 67 -4.91 32.80 -20.89
N ALA A 68 -4.78 34.11 -20.67
CA ALA A 68 -5.28 35.19 -21.52
C ALA A 68 -4.10 35.98 -22.06
#